data_AF-A0A1M5XAP4-F1
#
_entry.id   AF-A0A1M5XAP4-F1
#
_cell.length_a   1.000
_cell.length_b   1.000
_cell.length_c   1.000
_cell.angle_alpha   90.00
_cell.angle_beta   90.00
_cell.angle_gamma   90.00
#
_symmetry.space_group_name_H-M   'P 1'
#
loop_
_entity.id
_entity.type
_entity.pdbx_description
1 polymer ?
#
loop_
_entity_poly.entity_id
_entity_poly.type
_entity_poly.pdbx_seq_one_letter_code
_entity_poly.pdbx_strand_id
1 'polypeptide(L)'
;MKRLSKISIIFIVIVITMLSGCGKTEKAGNEQAAHNYEDNKLYIDFKEKFPNREAIICEHADVTNDGLEDLIIIYKEDKNTRLIVATDSSEGVKYTNEVPAPIENQSIKLKNIDDEKEMEFIVSGSKRGNLGYAIFRVENMVLTDLFGDGMEDCC
;
A
#
# COMPACT_ATOMS: atom_id res chain seq x y z
N MET A 1 -62.09 -13.36 -1.88
CA MET A 1 -60.83 -13.17 -2.65
C MET A 1 -60.85 -11.79 -3.29
N LYS A 2 -60.08 -10.84 -2.74
CA LYS A 2 -60.03 -9.45 -3.25
C LYS A 2 -59.18 -9.42 -4.53
N ARG A 3 -59.77 -8.92 -5.63
CA ARG A 3 -59.07 -8.68 -6.90
C ARG A 3 -58.02 -7.59 -6.67
N LEU A 4 -56.74 -7.97 -6.64
CA LEU A 4 -55.64 -7.02 -6.70
C LEU A 4 -55.71 -6.29 -8.04
N SER A 5 -55.82 -4.96 -7.98
CA SER A 5 -55.79 -4.10 -9.15
C SER A 5 -54.48 -4.29 -9.91
N LYS A 6 -54.53 -4.40 -11.24
CA LYS A 6 -53.34 -4.51 -12.10
C LYS A 6 -52.33 -3.37 -11.84
N ILE A 7 -52.81 -2.23 -11.34
CA ILE A 7 -52.00 -1.06 -10.95
C ILE A 7 -51.11 -1.37 -9.72
N SER A 8 -51.60 -2.14 -8.74
CA SER A 8 -50.81 -2.56 -7.57
C SER A 8 -49.74 -3.59 -7.91
N ILE A 9 -49.97 -4.42 -8.94
CA ILE A 9 -48.96 -5.39 -9.41
C ILE A 9 -47.82 -4.67 -10.15
N ILE A 10 -48.14 -3.65 -10.96
CA ILE A 10 -47.14 -2.85 -11.68
C ILE A 10 -46.22 -2.09 -10.70
N PHE A 11 -46.77 -1.55 -9.61
CA PHE A 11 -45.96 -0.88 -8.58
C PHE A 11 -45.00 -1.82 -7.84
N ILE A 12 -45.40 -3.07 -7.59
CA ILE A 12 -44.55 -4.06 -6.92
C ILE A 12 -43.40 -4.52 -7.83
N VAL A 13 -43.64 -4.64 -9.15
CA VAL A 13 -42.60 -5.02 -10.12
C VAL A 13 -41.54 -3.92 -10.30
N ILE A 14 -41.94 -2.64 -10.28
CA ILE A 14 -41.01 -1.50 -10.40
C ILE A 14 -40.09 -1.39 -9.17
N VAL A 15 -40.60 -1.69 -7.96
CA VAL A 15 -39.80 -1.65 -6.72
C VAL A 15 -38.75 -2.77 -6.66
N ILE A 16 -39.02 -3.95 -7.26
CA ILE A 16 -38.07 -5.07 -7.27
C ILE A 16 -36.90 -4.81 -8.23
N THR A 17 -37.08 -4.05 -9.31
CA THR A 17 -36.00 -3.73 -10.26
C THR A 17 -34.99 -2.68 -9.78
N MET A 18 -35.27 -1.95 -8.68
CA MET A 18 -34.32 -0.99 -8.09
C MET A 18 -33.34 -1.62 -7.08
N LEU A 19 -33.44 -2.92 -6.78
CA LEU A 19 -32.53 -3.62 -5.87
C LEU A 19 -31.33 -4.29 -6.56
N SER A 20 -31.13 -4.04 -7.87
CA SER A 20 -29.83 -4.30 -8.50
C SER A 20 -28.85 -3.18 -8.13
N GLY A 21 -28.58 -3.06 -6.83
CA GLY A 21 -27.48 -2.26 -6.34
C GLY A 21 -26.21 -2.82 -6.95
N CYS A 22 -25.51 -1.97 -7.71
CA CYS A 22 -24.13 -2.18 -8.10
C CYS A 22 -23.34 -2.62 -6.86
N GLY A 23 -23.08 -3.92 -6.74
CA GLY A 23 -21.95 -4.41 -5.98
C GLY A 23 -20.72 -3.86 -6.68
N LYS A 24 -20.26 -2.67 -6.25
CA LYS A 24 -18.89 -2.27 -6.45
C LYS A 24 -18.07 -3.27 -5.64
N THR A 25 -17.67 -4.37 -6.27
CA THR A 25 -16.47 -5.07 -5.86
C THR A 25 -15.34 -4.08 -6.01
N GLU A 26 -15.01 -3.39 -4.93
CA GLU A 26 -13.70 -2.77 -4.75
C GLU A 26 -12.67 -3.90 -4.68
N LYS A 27 -12.29 -4.38 -5.85
CA LYS A 27 -11.11 -5.19 -6.07
C LYS A 27 -10.26 -4.46 -7.10
N ALA A 28 -9.74 -3.31 -6.69
CA ALA A 28 -8.72 -2.54 -7.41
C ALA A 28 -8.18 -1.48 -6.43
N GLY A 29 -7.36 -1.91 -5.48
CA GLY A 29 -6.79 -1.03 -4.46
C GLY A 29 -5.37 -1.45 -4.17
N ASN A 30 -4.50 -1.34 -5.17
CA ASN A 30 -3.06 -1.07 -4.99
C ASN A 30 -2.33 -0.94 -6.32
N GLU A 31 -2.73 -1.62 -7.39
CA GLU A 31 -2.08 -1.53 -8.72
C GLU A 31 -2.00 -0.08 -9.29
N GLN A 32 -2.86 0.83 -8.82
CA GLN A 32 -2.83 2.24 -9.21
C GLN A 32 -1.90 3.12 -8.35
N ALA A 33 -1.52 2.67 -7.15
CA ALA A 33 -0.87 3.54 -6.16
C ALA A 33 0.60 3.82 -6.50
N ALA A 34 1.34 2.79 -6.93
CA ALA A 34 2.71 2.97 -7.42
C ALA A 34 2.79 3.78 -8.72
N HIS A 35 1.79 3.65 -9.61
CA HIS A 35 1.75 4.38 -10.89
C HIS A 35 1.73 5.91 -10.71
N ASN A 36 1.28 6.42 -9.56
CA ASN A 36 1.33 7.86 -9.28
C ASN A 36 2.77 8.42 -9.22
N TYR A 37 3.78 7.55 -9.21
CA TYR A 37 5.19 7.91 -9.07
C TYR A 37 6.01 7.68 -10.36
N GLU A 38 5.39 7.43 -11.52
CA GLU A 38 6.13 7.19 -12.78
C GLU A 38 7.09 8.33 -13.18
N ASP A 39 6.78 9.58 -12.80
CA ASP A 39 7.65 10.74 -13.05
C ASP A 39 8.66 11.01 -11.91
N ASN A 40 8.62 10.24 -10.82
CA ASN A 40 9.52 10.40 -9.68
C ASN A 40 10.90 9.78 -10.01
N LYS A 41 11.98 10.55 -9.82
CA LYS A 41 13.37 10.12 -10.10
C LYS A 41 13.75 8.82 -9.39
N LEU A 42 13.37 8.65 -8.11
CA LEU A 42 13.69 7.46 -7.32
C LEU A 42 12.92 6.24 -7.81
N TYR A 43 11.67 6.43 -8.24
CA TYR A 43 10.87 5.38 -8.86
C TYR A 43 11.45 4.94 -10.21
N ILE A 44 11.85 5.89 -11.06
CA ILE A 44 12.50 5.61 -12.34
C ILE A 44 13.79 4.81 -12.12
N ASP A 45 14.66 5.24 -11.21
CA ASP A 45 15.89 4.51 -10.86
C ASP A 45 15.57 3.09 -10.37
N PHE A 46 14.54 2.91 -9.52
CA PHE A 46 14.11 1.60 -9.05
C PHE A 46 13.70 0.68 -10.20
N LYS A 47 12.91 1.18 -11.16
CA LYS A 47 12.47 0.42 -12.34
C LYS A 47 13.64 0.06 -13.26
N GLU A 48 14.59 0.96 -13.46
CA GLU A 48 15.77 0.71 -14.29
C GLU A 48 16.73 -0.28 -13.64
N LYS A 49 16.98 -0.13 -12.34
CA LYS A 49 17.91 -0.97 -11.57
C LYS A 49 17.34 -2.36 -11.32
N PHE A 50 16.02 -2.47 -11.13
CA PHE A 50 15.34 -3.71 -10.82
C PHE A 50 14.15 -3.99 -11.76
N PRO A 51 14.40 -4.32 -13.04
CA PRO A 51 13.35 -4.45 -14.04
C PRO A 51 12.35 -5.58 -13.77
N ASN A 52 12.76 -6.60 -13.00
CA ASN A 52 11.91 -7.74 -12.63
C ASN A 52 11.10 -7.50 -11.35
N ARG A 53 11.26 -6.34 -10.69
CA ARG A 53 10.53 -5.99 -9.48
C ARG A 53 9.34 -5.12 -9.82
N GLU A 54 8.17 -5.57 -9.39
CA GLU A 54 6.90 -4.89 -9.62
C GLU A 54 6.55 -4.05 -8.39
N ALA A 55 6.65 -2.73 -8.47
CA ALA A 55 6.19 -1.85 -7.40
C ALA A 55 4.67 -1.96 -7.24
N ILE A 56 4.21 -2.24 -6.02
CA ILE A 56 2.79 -2.40 -5.67
C ILE A 56 2.23 -1.07 -5.16
N ILE A 57 2.88 -0.49 -4.14
CA ILE A 57 2.51 0.79 -3.56
C ILE A 57 3.78 1.53 -3.17
N CYS A 58 3.75 2.84 -3.39
CA CYS A 58 4.79 3.76 -2.97
C CYS A 58 4.21 4.85 -2.07
N GLU A 59 5.05 5.44 -1.23
CA GLU A 59 4.77 6.66 -0.49
C GLU A 59 6.06 7.49 -0.37
N HIS A 60 5.95 8.82 -0.37
CA HIS A 60 7.10 9.72 -0.26
C HIS A 60 7.13 10.45 1.09
N ALA A 61 8.33 10.57 1.67
CA ALA A 61 8.58 11.36 2.88
C ALA A 61 10.08 11.51 3.10
N ASP A 62 10.49 12.55 3.80
CA ASP A 62 11.85 12.66 4.35
C ASP A 62 11.98 11.73 5.58
N VAL A 63 12.24 10.44 5.34
CA VAL A 63 12.36 9.42 6.40
C VAL A 63 13.79 9.30 6.93
N THR A 64 14.76 9.89 6.23
CA THR A 64 16.15 9.97 6.65
C THR A 64 16.50 11.30 7.33
N ASN A 65 15.58 12.27 7.33
CA ASN A 65 15.75 13.62 7.86
C ASN A 65 16.98 14.34 7.26
N ASP A 66 17.18 14.21 5.95
CA ASP A 66 18.23 14.90 5.20
C ASP A 66 17.72 16.13 4.43
N GLY A 67 16.42 16.40 4.50
CA GLY A 67 15.74 17.50 3.83
C GLY A 67 15.32 17.20 2.39
N LEU A 68 15.50 15.97 1.91
CA LEU A 68 15.04 15.49 0.61
C LEU A 68 13.92 14.46 0.80
N GLU A 69 13.01 14.37 -0.17
CA GLU A 69 12.00 13.30 -0.14
C GLU A 69 12.62 11.97 -0.55
N ASP A 70 12.45 10.97 0.30
CA ASP A 70 12.72 9.57 0.02
C ASP A 70 11.48 8.88 -0.57
N LEU A 71 11.66 7.69 -1.15
CA LEU A 71 10.57 6.88 -1.67
C LEU A 71 10.52 5.52 -0.97
N ILE A 72 9.44 5.29 -0.22
CA ILE A 72 9.10 4.02 0.41
C ILE A 72 8.40 3.15 -0.64
N ILE A 73 8.91 1.95 -0.91
CA ILE A 73 8.43 1.07 -1.98
C ILE A 73 8.10 -0.30 -1.41
N ILE A 74 6.84 -0.70 -1.51
CA ILE A 74 6.46 -2.11 -1.40
C ILE A 74 6.40 -2.68 -2.82
N TYR A 75 7.13 -3.76 -3.06
CA TYR A 75 7.21 -4.39 -4.37
C TYR A 75 7.09 -5.91 -4.27
N LYS A 76 6.84 -6.52 -5.42
CA LYS A 76 6.81 -7.97 -5.61
C LYS A 76 8.02 -8.44 -6.41
N GLU A 77 8.62 -9.52 -5.95
CA GLU A 77 9.65 -10.28 -6.67
C GLU A 77 9.31 -11.77 -6.54
N ASP A 78 8.93 -12.39 -7.67
CA ASP A 78 8.37 -13.73 -7.74
C ASP A 78 7.14 -13.94 -6.83
N LYS A 79 7.34 -14.66 -5.71
CA LYS A 79 6.31 -14.98 -4.71
C LYS A 79 6.44 -14.14 -3.44
N ASN A 80 7.47 -13.31 -3.35
CA ASN A 80 7.79 -12.54 -2.16
C ASN A 80 7.30 -11.10 -2.35
N THR A 81 6.68 -10.56 -1.32
CA THR A 81 6.40 -9.14 -1.20
C THR A 81 7.41 -8.54 -0.22
N ARG A 82 8.01 -7.42 -0.61
CA ARG A 82 9.17 -6.82 0.06
C ARG A 82 8.99 -5.32 0.19
N LEU A 83 9.60 -4.75 1.22
CA LEU A 83 9.68 -3.32 1.48
C LEU A 83 11.14 -2.87 1.35
N ILE A 84 11.34 -1.73 0.71
CA ILE A 84 12.63 -1.05 0.59
C ILE A 84 12.40 0.47 0.57
N VAL A 85 13.38 1.26 0.98
CA VAL A 85 13.37 2.72 0.81
C VAL A 85 14.49 3.12 -0.14
N ALA A 86 14.15 3.95 -1.13
CA ALA A 86 15.10 4.59 -2.04
C ALA A 86 15.33 6.04 -1.57
N THR A 87 16.58 6.48 -1.55
CA THR A 87 16.98 7.82 -1.09
C THR A 87 17.86 8.49 -2.15
N ASP A 88 17.74 9.80 -2.34
CA ASP A 88 18.66 10.53 -3.21
C ASP A 88 19.95 10.85 -2.46
N SER A 89 21.10 10.82 -3.14
CA SER A 89 22.36 11.20 -2.53
C SER A 89 23.31 11.80 -3.57
N SER A 90 24.39 12.43 -3.12
CA SER A 90 25.42 12.99 -4.01
C SER A 90 26.09 11.94 -4.91
N GLU A 91 26.02 10.66 -4.54
CA GLU A 91 26.58 9.53 -5.29
C GLU A 91 25.54 8.81 -6.17
N GLY A 92 24.32 9.36 -6.24
CA GLY A 92 23.16 8.74 -6.90
C GLY A 92 22.18 8.12 -5.91
N VAL A 93 21.24 7.33 -6.43
CA VAL A 93 20.17 6.72 -5.63
C VAL A 93 20.73 5.57 -4.77
N LYS A 94 20.46 5.65 -3.47
CA LYS A 94 20.78 4.61 -2.49
C LYS A 94 19.52 3.89 -2.05
N TYR A 95 19.69 2.68 -1.56
CA TYR A 95 18.60 1.84 -1.09
C TYR A 95 18.93 1.29 0.28
N THR A 96 17.92 1.16 1.15
CA THR A 96 18.05 0.47 2.43
C THR A 96 18.22 -1.03 2.25
N ASN A 97 18.37 -1.77 3.36
CA ASN A 97 18.06 -3.21 3.34
C ASN A 97 16.59 -3.45 2.95
N GLU A 98 16.32 -4.67 2.51
CA GLU A 98 14.97 -5.13 2.19
C GLU A 98 14.40 -5.98 3.31
N VAL A 99 13.14 -5.74 3.69
CA VAL A 99 12.41 -6.53 4.68
C VAL A 99 11.14 -7.15 4.07
N PRO A 100 10.60 -8.26 4.62
CA PRO A 100 9.31 -8.80 4.20
C PRO A 100 8.18 -7.78 4.35
N ALA A 101 7.20 -7.82 3.44
CA ALA A 101 6.02 -6.97 3.50
C ALA A 101 4.74 -7.78 3.22
N PRO A 102 3.55 -7.31 3.66
CA PRO A 102 2.32 -8.07 3.56
C PRO A 102 1.93 -8.42 2.11
N ILE A 103 1.30 -9.57 1.89
CA ILE A 103 0.98 -10.08 0.54
C ILE A 103 -0.29 -9.46 -0.05
N GLU A 104 -1.28 -9.09 0.78
CA GLU A 104 -2.58 -8.57 0.34
C GLU A 104 -2.94 -7.29 1.11
N ASN A 105 -3.70 -6.39 0.48
CA ASN A 105 -4.23 -5.16 1.12
C ASN A 105 -3.16 -4.29 1.79
N GLN A 106 -2.01 -4.11 1.12
CA GLN A 106 -0.89 -3.33 1.65
C GLN A 106 -1.29 -1.87 1.82
N SER A 107 -0.80 -1.24 2.88
CA SER A 107 -0.86 0.20 3.06
C SER A 107 0.41 0.73 3.70
N ILE A 108 0.77 1.96 3.34
CA ILE A 108 1.84 2.74 3.98
C ILE A 108 1.17 3.98 4.59
N LYS A 109 1.48 4.30 5.85
CA LYS A 109 1.00 5.51 6.51
C LYS A 109 2.14 6.19 7.26
N LEU A 110 2.40 7.44 6.91
CA LEU A 110 3.39 8.27 7.61
C LEU A 110 2.86 8.68 8.98
N LYS A 111 3.72 8.62 10.00
CA LYS A 111 3.36 9.05 11.34
C LYS A 111 4.63 9.43 12.10
N ASN A 112 4.73 10.68 12.54
CA ASN A 112 5.66 11.05 13.59
C ASN A 112 5.08 10.60 14.94
N ILE A 113 5.70 9.60 15.58
CA ILE A 113 5.19 8.93 16.78
C ILE A 113 5.85 9.45 18.04
N ASP A 114 7.14 9.75 17.99
CA ASP A 114 7.93 10.16 19.16
C ASP A 114 8.44 11.60 19.10
N ASP A 115 8.00 12.37 18.10
CA ASP A 115 8.42 13.75 17.83
C ASP A 115 9.94 13.90 17.62
N GLU A 116 10.63 12.81 17.27
CA GLU A 116 12.01 12.84 16.81
C GLU A 116 12.08 13.29 15.35
N LYS A 117 13.31 13.40 14.84
CA LYS A 117 13.56 14.03 13.53
C LYS A 117 13.25 13.12 12.37
N GLU A 118 13.67 11.86 12.44
CA GLU A 118 13.40 10.85 11.41
C GLU A 118 11.91 10.49 11.41
N MET A 119 11.24 10.56 10.25
CA MET A 119 9.82 10.23 10.15
C MET A 119 9.58 8.71 10.18
N GLU A 120 8.72 8.22 11.07
CA GLU A 120 8.27 6.82 11.01
C GLU A 120 7.16 6.61 9.99
N PHE A 121 7.01 5.35 9.58
CA PHE A 121 5.88 4.93 8.77
C PHE A 121 5.39 3.54 9.17
N ILE A 122 4.10 3.36 9.04
CA ILE A 122 3.38 2.14 9.35
C ILE A 122 3.15 1.40 8.05
N VAL A 123 3.63 0.17 7.97
CA VAL A 123 3.26 -0.77 6.92
C VAL A 123 2.27 -1.76 7.49
N SER A 124 1.16 -1.97 6.80
CA SER A 124 0.16 -2.96 7.21
C SER A 124 -0.40 -3.70 6.02
N GLY A 125 -1.00 -4.85 6.28
CA GLY A 125 -1.73 -5.61 5.29
C GLY A 125 -2.23 -6.92 5.83
N SER A 126 -2.39 -7.89 4.95
CA SER A 126 -3.03 -9.16 5.27
C SER A 126 -2.59 -10.32 4.39
N LYS A 127 -2.94 -11.53 4.81
CA LYS A 127 -2.86 -12.75 4.00
C LYS A 127 -3.93 -13.71 4.46
N ARG A 128 -4.89 -14.03 3.59
CA ARG A 128 -5.96 -15.02 3.90
C ARG A 128 -6.71 -14.73 5.21
N GLY A 129 -6.90 -13.45 5.53
CA GLY A 129 -7.61 -13.00 6.74
C GLY A 129 -6.72 -12.78 7.98
N ASN A 130 -5.46 -13.19 7.95
CA ASN A 130 -4.48 -12.78 8.97
C ASN A 130 -4.07 -11.34 8.70
N LEU A 131 -4.14 -10.47 9.71
CA LEU A 131 -3.75 -9.07 9.65
C LEU A 131 -2.39 -8.90 10.30
N GLY A 132 -1.56 -8.02 9.74
CA GLY A 132 -0.32 -7.62 10.37
C GLY A 132 0.05 -6.18 10.07
N TYR A 133 0.85 -5.60 10.96
CA TYR A 133 1.44 -4.28 10.79
C TYR A 133 2.80 -4.19 11.47
N ALA A 134 3.64 -3.28 10.99
CA ALA A 134 4.88 -2.89 11.63
C ALA A 134 5.13 -1.38 11.45
N ILE A 135 5.84 -0.82 12.42
CA ILE A 135 6.28 0.58 12.46
C ILE A 135 7.76 0.58 12.14
N PHE A 136 8.12 1.23 11.05
CA PHE A 136 9.50 1.32 10.58
C PHE A 136 10.06 2.73 10.76
N ARG A 137 11.36 2.77 11.07
CA ARG A 137 12.22 3.95 10.96
C ARG A 137 13.43 3.62 10.11
N VAL A 138 13.93 4.59 9.34
CA VAL A 138 15.20 4.45 8.63
C VAL A 138 16.32 5.03 9.49
N GLU A 139 17.23 4.17 9.95
CA GLU A 139 18.40 4.57 10.73
C GLU A 139 19.66 4.12 10.01
N ASN A 140 20.53 5.06 9.63
CA ASN A 140 21.79 4.76 8.93
C ASN A 140 21.60 3.87 7.68
N MET A 141 20.58 4.18 6.86
CA MET A 141 20.19 3.37 5.68
C MET A 141 19.70 1.94 6.00
N VAL A 142 19.25 1.70 7.23
CA VAL A 142 18.65 0.43 7.64
C VAL A 142 17.20 0.66 8.05
N LEU A 143 16.29 -0.13 7.47
CA LEU A 143 14.93 -0.28 7.94
C LEU A 143 14.92 -1.04 9.27
N THR A 144 14.68 -0.30 10.33
CA THR A 144 14.53 -0.82 11.70
C THR A 144 13.05 -0.97 12.01
N ASP A 145 12.64 -2.20 12.34
CA ASP A 145 11.31 -2.47 12.92
C ASP A 145 11.33 -2.03 14.39
N LEU A 146 10.59 -0.96 14.70
CA LEU A 146 10.45 -0.45 16.05
C LEU A 146 9.42 -1.27 16.84
N PHE A 147 8.37 -1.73 16.16
CA PHE A 147 7.28 -2.49 16.74
C PHE A 147 6.38 -3.05 15.63
N GLY A 148 6.03 -4.33 15.73
CA GLY A 148 5.08 -4.98 14.83
C GLY A 148 4.30 -6.10 15.50
N ASP A 149 3.19 -6.47 14.88
CA ASP A 149 2.30 -7.55 15.30
C ASP A 149 1.68 -8.22 14.05
N GLY A 150 1.70 -9.56 14.01
CA GLY A 150 1.07 -10.36 12.95
C GLY A 150 1.73 -10.30 11.56
N MET A 151 2.94 -9.75 11.44
CA MET A 151 3.66 -9.63 10.17
C MET A 151 4.15 -10.99 9.65
N GLU A 152 4.54 -11.89 10.55
CA GLU A 152 4.97 -13.26 10.26
C GLU A 152 3.88 -14.10 9.57
N ASP A 153 2.61 -13.79 9.85
CA ASP A 153 1.46 -14.49 9.31
C ASP A 153 0.92 -13.87 8.02
N CYS A 154 1.36 -12.65 7.68
CA CYS A 154 0.88 -11.92 6.51
C CYS A 154 1.91 -11.62 5.42
N CYS A 155 3.21 -11.81 5.69
CA CYS A 155 4.29 -11.69 4.71
C CYS A 155 4.56 -12.99 3.91
#